data_AF-K2NL39-F1
#
_entry.id   AF-K2NL39-F1
#
_cell.length_a   1.000
_cell.length_b   1.000
_cell.length_c   1.000
_cell.angle_alpha   90.00
_cell.angle_beta   90.00
_cell.angle_gamma   90.00
#
_symmetry.space_group_name_H-M   'P 1'
#
loop_
_entity.id
_entity.type
_entity.pdbx_description
1 polymer ?
#
loop_
_entity_poly.entity_id
_entity_poly.type
_entity_poly.pdbx_seq_one_letter_code
_entity_poly.pdbx_strand_id
1 'polypeptide(L)'
;MPLQEVFCMSMKRAYTPYPPFPSLSSLTFFWFTPTRFAGKKKKIGQLINKHSKRNKVSIYKNTKKKIFLNIQDTKHNMAKVKDTAMIVVGLLGFIAVAAGGFGEHVLGPKMTPEEQKAWGLAVQFNLLHATALLAVFAAMKGVNPDGSAARRLNRAFHLLLLGTILFAGSIYAMGFGVPGKVIGRLTPVGGVTLMLGWLTVALAGF
;
A
#
# COMPACT_ATOMS: atom_id res chain seq x y z
N MET A 1 35.17 -33.43 -33.89
CA MET A 1 34.52 -34.66 -34.38
C MET A 1 35.19 -35.86 -33.70
N PRO A 2 34.48 -36.96 -33.44
CA PRO A 2 33.86 -37.23 -32.13
C PRO A 2 34.16 -38.66 -31.63
N LEU A 3 33.78 -39.00 -30.39
CA LEU A 3 33.60 -40.40 -29.98
C LEU A 3 32.35 -40.52 -29.08
N GLN A 4 31.19 -40.60 -29.73
CA GLN A 4 30.09 -41.46 -29.30
C GLN A 4 30.48 -42.92 -29.60
N GLU A 5 29.72 -43.89 -29.06
CA GLU A 5 29.80 -45.35 -29.28
C GLU A 5 30.45 -46.18 -28.17
N VAL A 6 29.76 -46.32 -27.03
CA VAL A 6 29.69 -47.62 -26.32
C VAL A 6 28.28 -47.78 -25.70
N PHE A 7 27.25 -47.90 -26.54
CA PHE A 7 25.92 -48.30 -26.09
C PHE A 7 25.37 -49.40 -26.99
N CYS A 8 26.02 -50.57 -26.95
CA CYS A 8 25.45 -51.77 -27.54
C CYS A 8 26.06 -53.01 -26.88
N MET A 9 25.50 -53.46 -25.76
CA MET A 9 25.46 -54.88 -25.40
C MET A 9 24.65 -55.08 -24.12
N SER A 10 23.76 -56.08 -24.15
CA SER A 10 23.03 -56.65 -23.00
C SER A 10 21.59 -56.16 -22.77
N MET A 11 20.72 -56.34 -23.78
CA MET A 11 19.27 -56.52 -23.57
C MET A 11 18.84 -57.88 -24.14
N LYS A 12 19.15 -58.96 -23.41
CA LYS A 12 18.55 -60.29 -23.55
C LYS A 12 18.29 -60.91 -22.17
N ARG A 13 17.14 -60.59 -21.56
CA ARG A 13 16.47 -61.30 -20.43
C ARG A 13 15.28 -60.43 -20.01
N ALA A 14 14.04 -60.87 -19.87
CA ALA A 14 13.41 -62.18 -19.92
C ALA A 14 11.95 -61.98 -20.36
N TYR A 15 11.51 -62.76 -21.35
CA TYR A 15 10.11 -62.88 -21.76
C TYR A 15 9.54 -64.06 -20.98
N THR A 16 8.63 -63.83 -20.03
CA THR A 16 7.90 -64.91 -19.33
C THR A 16 6.56 -65.15 -20.03
N PRO A 17 6.19 -66.40 -20.39
CA PRO A 17 4.92 -66.68 -21.05
C PRO A 17 3.73 -66.66 -20.09
N TYR A 18 2.60 -66.12 -20.54
CA TYR A 18 1.31 -66.15 -19.86
C TYR A 18 0.76 -67.59 -19.73
N PRO A 19 -0.01 -67.93 -18.67
CA PRO A 19 -0.63 -69.23 -18.56
C PRO A 19 -1.80 -69.40 -19.57
N PRO A 20 -2.07 -70.64 -20.02
CA PRO A 20 -3.14 -70.92 -20.99
C PRO A 20 -4.55 -70.79 -20.38
N PHE A 21 -5.49 -70.30 -21.19
CA PHE A 21 -6.92 -70.25 -20.87
C PHE A 21 -7.54 -71.65 -20.75
N PRO A 22 -8.44 -71.91 -19.77
CA PRO A 22 -9.18 -73.16 -19.69
C PRO A 22 -10.31 -73.24 -20.74
N SER A 23 -10.55 -74.45 -21.23
CA SER A 23 -11.52 -74.80 -22.28
C SER A 23 -12.99 -74.77 -21.81
N LEU A 24 -13.87 -74.43 -22.76
CA LEU A 24 -15.31 -74.22 -22.59
C LEU A 24 -16.11 -75.53 -22.63
N SER A 25 -16.12 -76.33 -21.56
CA SER A 25 -17.00 -77.53 -21.51
C SER A 25 -17.45 -77.98 -20.12
N SER A 26 -17.57 -77.07 -19.14
CA SER A 26 -18.19 -77.42 -17.84
C SER A 26 -19.03 -76.28 -17.27
N LEU A 27 -20.13 -75.99 -17.95
CA LEU A 27 -21.26 -75.27 -17.36
C LEU A 27 -22.00 -76.21 -16.40
N THR A 28 -21.77 -76.05 -15.10
CA THR A 28 -22.82 -76.35 -14.13
C THR A 28 -23.32 -75.06 -13.52
N PHE A 29 -24.58 -74.81 -13.86
CA PHE A 29 -25.48 -73.78 -13.34
C PHE A 29 -25.32 -73.59 -11.82
N PHE A 30 -24.82 -72.42 -11.41
CA PHE A 30 -25.13 -71.85 -10.11
C PHE A 30 -25.83 -70.51 -10.33
N TRP A 31 -27.13 -70.50 -10.07
CA TRP A 31 -27.99 -69.31 -10.16
C TRP A 31 -27.47 -68.20 -9.24
N PHE A 32 -26.72 -67.25 -9.80
CA PHE A 32 -26.46 -65.97 -9.15
C PHE A 32 -27.35 -64.92 -9.78
N THR A 33 -28.50 -64.65 -9.16
CA THR A 33 -29.45 -63.61 -9.58
C THR A 33 -28.74 -62.24 -9.64
N PRO A 34 -28.77 -61.49 -10.75
CA PRO A 34 -28.03 -60.23 -10.90
C PRO A 34 -28.64 -59.03 -10.16
N THR A 35 -29.70 -59.21 -9.38
CA THR A 35 -30.50 -58.10 -8.82
C THR A 35 -29.87 -57.41 -7.60
N ARG A 36 -28.94 -58.06 -6.88
CA ARG A 36 -28.39 -57.52 -5.61
C ARG A 36 -27.31 -56.44 -5.79
N PHE A 37 -26.64 -56.39 -6.94
CA PHE A 37 -25.54 -55.43 -7.19
C PHE A 37 -25.99 -54.15 -7.91
N ALA A 38 -27.09 -54.18 -8.65
CA ALA A 38 -27.62 -53.02 -9.37
C ALA A 38 -28.11 -51.90 -8.43
N GLY A 39 -28.77 -52.25 -7.32
CA GLY A 39 -29.22 -51.28 -6.31
C GLY A 39 -28.08 -50.58 -5.57
N LYS A 40 -26.97 -51.29 -5.33
CA LYS A 40 -25.79 -50.76 -4.61
C LYS A 40 -25.03 -49.72 -5.45
N LYS A 41 -24.88 -49.95 -6.77
CA LYS A 41 -24.25 -48.98 -7.69
C LYS A 41 -25.06 -47.68 -7.82
N LYS A 42 -26.39 -47.74 -7.94
CA LYS A 42 -27.25 -46.53 -7.95
C LYS A 42 -27.13 -45.73 -6.65
N LYS A 43 -27.10 -46.41 -5.50
CA LYS A 43 -26.96 -45.76 -4.19
C LYS A 43 -25.60 -45.07 -4.04
N ILE A 44 -24.52 -45.72 -4.48
CA ILE A 44 -23.16 -45.13 -4.46
C ILE A 44 -23.09 -43.89 -5.37
N GLY A 45 -23.64 -43.95 -6.59
CA GLY A 45 -23.70 -42.79 -7.51
C GLY A 45 -24.48 -41.61 -6.93
N GLN A 46 -25.61 -41.87 -6.26
CA GLN A 46 -26.39 -40.83 -5.59
C GLN A 46 -25.64 -40.21 -4.41
N LEU A 47 -24.89 -41.01 -3.63
CA LEU A 47 -24.07 -40.51 -2.52
C LEU A 47 -22.91 -39.64 -3.02
N ILE A 48 -22.24 -40.04 -4.10
CA ILE A 48 -21.15 -39.27 -4.73
C ILE A 48 -21.68 -37.92 -5.26
N ASN A 49 -22.81 -37.91 -5.97
CA ASN A 49 -23.42 -36.67 -6.47
C ASN A 49 -23.84 -35.74 -5.31
N LYS A 50 -24.48 -36.29 -4.27
CA LYS A 50 -24.89 -35.53 -3.07
C LYS A 50 -23.69 -34.98 -2.30
N HIS A 51 -22.58 -35.72 -2.23
CA HIS A 51 -21.36 -35.27 -1.57
C HIS A 51 -20.63 -34.19 -2.38
N SER A 52 -20.52 -34.37 -3.70
CA SER A 52 -19.97 -33.38 -4.64
C SER A 52 -20.74 -32.05 -4.60
N LYS A 53 -22.08 -32.10 -4.64
CA LYS A 53 -22.93 -30.91 -4.49
C LYS A 53 -22.73 -30.22 -3.14
N ARG A 54 -22.70 -30.99 -2.03
CA ARG A 54 -22.42 -30.42 -0.70
C ARG A 54 -21.05 -29.77 -0.60
N ASN A 55 -20.01 -30.38 -1.18
CA ASN A 55 -18.66 -29.84 -1.15
C ASN A 55 -18.56 -28.53 -1.97
N LYS A 56 -19.14 -28.49 -3.17
CA LYS A 56 -19.22 -27.24 -3.97
C LYS A 56 -19.94 -26.11 -3.23
N VAL A 57 -21.07 -26.40 -2.58
CA VAL A 57 -21.82 -25.40 -1.80
C VAL A 57 -21.01 -24.93 -0.58
N SER A 58 -20.29 -25.83 0.09
CA SER A 58 -19.39 -25.49 1.20
C SER A 58 -18.25 -24.57 0.74
N ILE A 59 -17.57 -24.92 -0.36
CA ILE A 59 -16.48 -24.12 -0.93
C ILE A 59 -17.00 -22.74 -1.35
N TYR A 60 -18.12 -22.66 -2.08
CA TYR A 60 -18.71 -21.38 -2.46
C TYR A 60 -19.06 -20.53 -1.24
N LYS A 61 -19.69 -21.11 -0.22
CA LYS A 61 -20.02 -20.39 1.02
C LYS A 61 -18.77 -19.90 1.75
N ASN A 62 -17.73 -20.73 1.85
CA ASN A 62 -16.50 -20.37 2.56
C ASN A 62 -15.72 -19.29 1.80
N THR A 63 -15.62 -19.39 0.47
CA THR A 63 -15.02 -18.37 -0.38
C THR A 63 -15.80 -17.05 -0.31
N LYS A 64 -17.14 -17.10 -0.41
CA LYS A 64 -17.99 -15.91 -0.29
C LYS A 64 -17.87 -15.27 1.08
N LYS A 65 -17.83 -16.08 2.15
CA LYS A 65 -17.62 -15.60 3.53
C LYS A 65 -16.24 -14.96 3.68
N LYS A 66 -15.18 -15.57 3.15
CA LYS A 66 -13.82 -15.01 3.19
C LYS A 66 -13.72 -13.69 2.43
N ILE A 67 -14.31 -13.60 1.24
CA ILE A 67 -14.37 -12.36 0.44
C ILE A 67 -15.18 -11.29 1.18
N PHE A 68 -16.36 -11.64 1.72
CA PHE A 68 -17.21 -10.70 2.43
C PHE A 68 -16.53 -10.15 3.71
N LEU A 69 -15.88 -11.03 4.48
CA LEU A 69 -15.10 -10.63 5.66
C LEU A 69 -13.93 -9.71 5.25
N ASN A 70 -13.20 -10.03 4.18
CA ASN A 70 -12.10 -9.18 3.70
C ASN A 70 -12.60 -7.81 3.19
N ILE A 71 -13.78 -7.74 2.57
CA ILE A 71 -14.42 -6.49 2.13
C ILE A 71 -14.91 -5.68 3.34
N GLN A 72 -15.44 -6.32 4.39
CA GLN A 72 -15.83 -5.62 5.61
C GLN A 72 -14.63 -5.08 6.38
N ASP A 73 -13.56 -5.86 6.51
CA ASP A 73 -12.32 -5.41 7.14
C ASP A 73 -11.71 -4.24 6.38
N THR A 74 -11.63 -4.30 5.05
CA THR A 74 -11.16 -3.17 4.25
C THR A 74 -12.07 -1.95 4.41
N LYS A 75 -13.40 -2.10 4.40
CA LYS A 75 -14.32 -0.97 4.64
C LYS A 75 -14.19 -0.35 6.04
N HIS A 76 -14.02 -1.16 7.09
CA HIS A 76 -13.89 -0.67 8.46
C HIS A 76 -12.53 0.02 8.69
N ASN A 77 -11.46 -0.46 8.04
CA ASN A 77 -10.15 0.20 8.03
C ASN A 77 -10.16 1.52 7.22
N MET A 78 -11.00 1.63 6.19
CA MET A 78 -11.15 2.85 5.38
C MET A 78 -11.97 3.95 6.08
N ALA A 79 -12.84 3.60 7.05
CA ALA A 79 -13.73 4.56 7.72
C ALA A 79 -13.06 5.35 8.86
N LYS A 80 -11.82 5.03 9.24
CA LYS A 80 -11.18 5.60 10.45
C LYS A 80 -9.68 5.83 10.31
N VAL A 81 -9.22 6.39 9.19
CA VAL A 81 -7.87 6.96 9.12
C VAL A 81 -8.01 8.47 9.20
N LYS A 82 -7.83 9.04 10.40
CA LYS A 82 -7.52 10.47 10.51
C LYS A 82 -6.12 10.65 9.95
N ASP A 83 -6.02 11.10 8.71
CA ASP A 83 -4.74 11.49 8.11
C ASP A 83 -4.27 12.81 8.75
N THR A 84 -3.60 12.70 9.90
CA THR A 84 -3.08 13.87 10.66
C THR A 84 -2.23 14.80 9.79
N ALA A 85 -1.45 14.24 8.86
CA ALA A 85 -0.66 15.02 7.92
C ALA A 85 -1.52 15.93 7.02
N MET A 86 -2.67 15.45 6.53
CA MET A 86 -3.60 16.25 5.73
C MET A 86 -4.17 17.42 6.54
N ILE A 87 -4.51 17.18 7.81
CA ILE A 87 -5.00 18.23 8.72
C ILE A 87 -3.92 19.30 8.89
N VAL A 88 -2.67 18.89 9.17
CA VAL A 88 -1.55 19.83 9.36
C VAL A 88 -1.30 20.69 8.11
N VAL A 89 -1.29 20.07 6.93
CA VAL A 89 -1.09 20.80 5.67
C VAL A 89 -2.23 21.79 5.40
N GLY A 90 -3.48 21.38 5.63
CA GLY A 90 -4.64 22.24 5.49
C GLY A 90 -4.59 23.46 6.43
N LEU A 91 -4.20 23.23 7.69
CA LEU A 91 -4.02 24.32 8.67
C LEU A 91 -2.89 25.28 8.26
N LEU A 92 -1.78 24.76 7.76
CA LEU A 92 -0.64 25.58 7.33
C LEU A 92 -1.03 26.48 6.15
N GLY A 93 -1.75 25.93 5.16
CA GLY A 93 -2.29 26.69 4.03
C GLY A 93 -3.33 27.72 4.46
N PHE A 94 -4.24 27.36 5.36
CA PHE A 94 -5.20 28.31 5.94
C PHE A 94 -4.50 29.50 6.61
N ILE A 95 -3.48 29.23 7.44
CA ILE A 95 -2.68 30.27 8.10
C ILE A 95 -2.00 31.17 7.07
N ALA A 96 -1.46 30.61 5.97
CA ALA A 96 -0.84 31.39 4.92
C ALA A 96 -1.80 32.38 4.26
N VAL A 97 -3.01 31.90 3.88
CA VAL A 97 -4.03 32.74 3.24
C VAL A 97 -4.55 33.80 4.20
N ALA A 98 -4.84 33.42 5.45
CA ALA A 98 -5.28 34.34 6.48
C ALA A 98 -4.22 35.41 6.79
N ALA A 99 -2.95 35.02 6.91
CA ALA A 99 -1.84 35.96 7.14
C ALA A 99 -1.61 36.90 5.95
N GLY A 100 -1.82 36.44 4.71
CA GLY A 100 -1.78 37.29 3.52
C GLY A 100 -2.80 38.42 3.57
N GLY A 101 -4.08 38.07 3.74
CA GLY A 101 -5.15 39.07 3.83
C GLY A 101 -4.99 40.00 5.03
N PHE A 102 -4.67 39.44 6.21
CA PHE A 102 -4.49 40.20 7.45
C PHE A 102 -3.28 41.14 7.39
N GLY A 103 -2.19 40.67 6.77
CA GLY A 103 -0.95 41.42 6.59
C GLY A 103 -1.16 42.74 5.86
N GLU A 104 -1.83 42.70 4.71
CA GLU A 104 -2.03 43.90 3.89
C GLU A 104 -3.09 44.84 4.48
N HIS A 105 -4.22 44.29 4.97
CA HIS A 105 -5.38 45.11 5.33
C HIS A 105 -5.35 45.63 6.77
N VAL A 106 -4.79 44.86 7.71
CA VAL A 106 -4.85 45.18 9.15
C VAL A 106 -3.50 45.61 9.70
N LEU A 107 -2.43 44.88 9.34
CA LEU A 107 -1.08 45.15 9.84
C LEU A 107 -0.32 46.15 8.96
N GLY A 108 -0.58 46.21 7.66
CA GLY A 108 0.12 47.05 6.69
C GLY A 108 0.29 48.50 7.16
N PRO A 109 -0.79 49.20 7.56
CA PRO A 109 -0.68 50.58 8.04
C PRO A 109 0.18 50.79 9.29
N LYS A 110 0.51 49.71 10.03
CA LYS A 110 1.28 49.72 11.28
C LYS A 110 2.72 49.26 11.09
N MET A 111 3.08 48.79 9.90
CA MET A 111 4.38 48.20 9.60
C MET A 111 5.24 49.14 8.77
N THR A 112 6.56 49.12 8.98
CA THR A 112 7.50 49.78 8.07
C THR A 112 7.52 49.08 6.70
N PRO A 113 7.98 49.74 5.63
CA PRO A 113 8.12 49.10 4.32
C PRO A 113 8.96 47.80 4.35
N GLU A 114 10.00 47.76 5.18
CA GLU A 114 10.84 46.58 5.36
C GLU A 114 10.08 45.43 6.04
N GLU A 115 9.27 45.75 7.06
CA GLU A 115 8.44 44.78 7.78
C GLU A 115 7.34 44.22 6.88
N GLN A 116 6.70 45.06 6.06
CA GLN A 116 5.72 44.61 5.06
C GLN A 116 6.35 43.66 4.04
N LYS A 117 7.55 43.98 3.56
CA LYS A 117 8.30 43.12 2.64
C LYS A 117 8.65 41.78 3.30
N ALA A 118 9.11 41.80 4.55
CA ALA A 118 9.43 40.59 5.29
C ALA A 118 8.17 39.73 5.51
N TRP A 119 7.05 40.35 5.90
CA TRP A 119 5.76 39.68 6.05
C TRP A 119 5.30 39.02 4.75
N GLY A 120 5.36 39.75 3.63
CA GLY A 120 5.04 39.20 2.31
C GLY A 120 5.90 38.00 1.94
N LEU A 121 7.20 38.03 2.26
CA LEU A 121 8.10 36.89 2.06
C LEU A 121 7.70 35.68 2.92
N ALA A 122 7.32 35.91 4.18
CA ALA A 122 6.85 34.86 5.08
C ALA A 122 5.55 34.20 4.55
N VAL A 123 4.60 34.99 4.06
CA VAL A 123 3.36 34.50 3.44
C VAL A 123 3.66 33.66 2.21
N GLN A 124 4.51 34.15 1.31
CA GLN A 124 4.91 33.41 0.10
C GLN A 124 5.59 32.09 0.45
N PHE A 125 6.55 32.09 1.37
CA PHE A 125 7.23 30.87 1.81
C PHE A 125 6.27 29.90 2.50
N ASN A 126 5.34 30.39 3.32
CA ASN A 126 4.36 29.54 3.99
C ASN A 126 3.44 28.86 2.97
N LEU A 127 2.91 29.62 2.01
CA LEU A 127 2.01 29.07 0.99
C LEU A 127 2.72 28.08 0.06
N LEU A 128 3.92 28.41 -0.42
CA LEU A 128 4.73 27.53 -1.27
C LEU A 128 5.09 26.22 -0.58
N HIS A 129 5.41 26.26 0.72
CA HIS A 129 5.76 25.04 1.44
C HIS A 129 4.53 24.26 1.91
N ALA A 130 3.39 24.91 2.13
CA ALA A 130 2.13 24.21 2.34
C ALA A 130 1.73 23.39 1.10
N THR A 131 1.86 23.95 -0.11
CA THR A 131 1.60 23.21 -1.35
C THR A 131 2.65 22.13 -1.61
N ALA A 132 3.92 22.39 -1.30
CA ALA A 132 4.98 21.37 -1.37
C ALA A 132 4.71 20.20 -0.41
N LEU A 133 4.29 20.47 0.83
CA LEU A 133 3.91 19.43 1.79
C LEU A 133 2.70 18.62 1.32
N LEU A 134 1.72 19.25 0.68
CA LEU A 134 0.60 18.56 0.04
C LEU A 134 1.10 17.59 -1.05
N ALA A 135 2.04 18.04 -1.88
CA ALA A 135 2.64 17.22 -2.92
C ALA A 135 3.45 16.04 -2.34
N VAL A 136 4.25 16.28 -1.29
CA VAL A 136 5.00 15.22 -0.59
C VAL A 136 4.05 14.21 0.05
N PHE A 137 2.98 14.68 0.69
CA PHE A 137 1.96 13.79 1.24
C PHE A 137 1.30 12.93 0.16
N ALA A 138 0.95 13.52 -0.98
CA ALA A 138 0.40 12.77 -2.12
C ALA A 138 1.41 11.72 -2.64
N ALA A 139 2.68 12.09 -2.78
CA ALA A 139 3.74 11.17 -3.19
C ALA A 139 3.91 9.99 -2.21
N MET A 140 3.78 10.23 -0.90
CA MET A 140 3.84 9.17 0.11
C MET A 140 2.73 8.12 -0.05
N LYS A 141 1.57 8.49 -0.58
CA LYS A 141 0.46 7.53 -0.84
C LYS A 141 0.70 6.67 -2.09
N GLY A 142 1.62 7.07 -2.98
CA GLY A 142 1.95 6.37 -4.22
C GLY A 142 3.14 5.41 -4.14
N VAL A 143 3.86 5.38 -3.02
CA VAL A 143 5.07 4.54 -2.84
C VAL A 143 4.83 3.37 -1.89
N ASN A 144 5.66 2.33 -1.98
CA ASN A 144 5.63 1.23 -1.01
C ASN A 144 5.94 1.77 0.41
N PRO A 145 5.03 1.61 1.40
CA PRO A 145 5.20 2.17 2.75
C PRO A 145 6.44 1.66 3.48
N ASP A 146 6.91 0.45 3.17
CA ASP A 146 8.10 -0.14 3.80
C ASP A 146 9.40 0.17 3.05
N GLY A 147 9.30 0.89 1.92
CA GLY A 147 10.43 1.26 1.07
C GLY A 147 11.33 2.36 1.64
N SER A 148 12.55 2.47 1.08
CA SER A 148 13.48 3.58 1.37
C SER A 148 12.88 4.94 1.02
N ALA A 149 12.16 5.02 -0.10
CA ALA A 149 11.49 6.24 -0.57
C ALA A 149 10.45 6.76 0.45
N ALA A 150 9.60 5.88 1.01
CA ALA A 150 8.61 6.28 2.01
C ALA A 150 9.26 6.87 3.27
N ARG A 151 10.36 6.27 3.76
CA ARG A 151 11.13 6.80 4.90
C ARG A 151 11.73 8.17 4.61
N ARG A 152 12.28 8.36 3.40
CA ARG A 152 12.87 9.64 2.97
C ARG A 152 11.80 10.72 2.83
N LEU A 153 10.68 10.43 2.16
CA LEU A 153 9.56 11.36 2.04
C LEU A 153 8.97 11.75 3.40
N ASN A 154 8.86 10.80 4.35
CA ASN A 154 8.41 11.11 5.70
C ASN A 154 9.38 12.08 6.41
N ARG A 155 10.69 11.87 6.30
CA ARG A 155 11.69 12.81 6.86
C ARG A 155 11.61 14.17 6.19
N ALA A 156 11.49 14.20 4.86
CA ALA A 156 11.33 15.43 4.09
C ALA A 156 10.08 16.21 4.54
N PHE A 157 8.95 15.54 4.75
CA PHE A 157 7.72 16.15 5.25
C PHE A 157 7.95 16.87 6.59
N HIS A 158 8.61 16.23 7.55
CA HIS A 158 8.87 16.83 8.85
C HIS A 158 9.87 18.00 8.77
N LEU A 159 10.90 17.88 7.94
CA LEU A 159 11.88 18.95 7.72
C LEU A 159 11.24 20.17 7.06
N LEU A 160 10.43 19.97 6.01
CA LEU A 160 9.72 21.05 5.35
C LEU A 160 8.73 21.71 6.31
N LEU A 161 7.94 20.94 7.05
CA LEU A 161 6.99 21.48 8.03
C LEU A 161 7.68 22.29 9.12
N LEU A 162 8.72 21.73 9.76
CA LEU A 162 9.47 22.40 10.81
C LEU A 162 10.16 23.66 10.27
N GLY A 163 10.78 23.56 9.10
CA GLY A 163 11.44 24.67 8.43
C GLY A 163 10.47 25.82 8.11
N THR A 164 9.26 25.51 7.63
CA THR A 164 8.23 26.52 7.37
C THR A 164 7.76 27.21 8.64
N ILE A 165 7.49 26.45 9.70
CA ILE A 165 7.08 27.02 10.99
C ILE A 165 8.19 27.92 11.55
N LEU A 166 9.44 27.48 11.51
CA LEU A 166 10.57 28.26 12.01
C LEU A 166 10.86 29.50 11.17
N PHE A 167 10.69 29.42 9.84
CA PHE A 167 10.99 30.53 8.93
C PHE A 167 9.85 31.55 8.84
N ALA A 168 8.64 31.11 8.50
CA ALA A 168 7.50 32.01 8.35
C ALA A 168 6.93 32.41 9.72
N GLY A 169 6.86 31.48 10.66
CA GLY A 169 6.35 31.76 12.00
C GLY A 169 7.21 32.75 12.79
N SER A 170 8.53 32.72 12.62
CA SER A 170 9.42 33.72 13.25
C SER A 170 9.14 35.13 12.73
N ILE A 171 8.92 35.28 11.43
CA ILE A 171 8.61 36.58 10.81
C ILE A 171 7.21 37.05 11.19
N TYR A 172 6.21 36.16 11.23
CA TYR A 172 4.89 36.50 11.74
C TYR A 172 4.95 36.98 13.19
N ALA A 173 5.72 36.29 14.04
CA ALA A 173 5.91 36.70 15.44
C ALA A 173 6.54 38.10 15.54
N MET A 174 7.53 38.42 14.70
CA MET A 174 8.09 39.78 14.64
C MET A 174 7.03 40.82 14.19
N GLY A 175 6.18 40.48 13.22
CA GLY A 175 5.06 41.34 12.81
C GLY A 175 4.01 41.57 13.89
N PHE A 176 3.92 40.70 14.90
CA PHE A 176 3.10 40.89 16.10
C PHE A 176 3.85 41.61 17.25
N GLY A 177 5.06 42.13 17.00
CA GLY A 177 5.84 42.91 17.96
C GLY A 177 6.83 42.12 18.81
N VAL A 178 7.09 40.83 18.48
CA VAL A 178 8.12 40.07 19.21
C VAL A 178 9.52 40.56 18.83
N PRO A 179 10.42 40.83 19.80
CA PRO A 179 11.74 41.38 19.50
C PRO A 179 12.59 40.48 18.58
N GLY A 180 13.04 41.05 17.45
CA GLY A 180 13.85 40.33 16.45
C GLY A 180 15.19 39.81 16.98
N LYS A 181 15.74 40.36 18.07
CA LYS A 181 16.97 39.83 18.70
C LYS A 181 16.81 38.41 19.24
N VAL A 182 15.59 38.04 19.65
CA VAL A 182 15.31 36.71 20.22
C VAL A 182 14.94 35.73 19.10
N ILE A 183 14.01 36.14 18.23
CA ILE A 183 13.39 35.27 17.23
C ILE A 183 14.09 35.29 15.87
N GLY A 184 14.85 36.34 15.55
CA GLY A 184 15.49 36.50 14.24
C GLY A 184 16.54 35.42 13.92
N ARG A 185 17.11 34.75 14.94
CA ARG A 185 18.00 33.60 14.75
C ARG A 185 17.27 32.33 14.30
N LEU A 186 15.95 32.24 14.49
CA LEU A 186 15.15 31.10 14.06
C LEU A 186 14.94 31.09 12.54
N THR A 187 14.87 32.26 11.91
CA THR A 187 14.68 32.39 10.45
C THR A 187 15.78 31.69 9.64
N PRO A 188 17.09 31.94 9.85
CA PRO A 188 18.13 31.24 9.11
C PRO A 188 18.16 29.73 9.41
N VAL A 189 17.86 29.32 10.64
CA VAL A 189 17.73 27.89 11.01
C VAL A 189 16.57 27.25 10.25
N GLY A 190 15.43 27.93 10.16
CA GLY A 190 14.29 27.51 9.35
C GLY A 190 14.65 27.37 7.87
N GLY A 191 15.35 28.35 7.31
CA GLY A 191 15.83 28.31 5.92
C GLY A 191 16.74 27.11 5.62
N VAL A 192 17.73 26.85 6.49
CA VAL A 192 18.59 25.67 6.36
C VAL A 192 17.79 24.37 6.48
N THR A 193 16.82 24.33 7.40
CA THR A 193 15.94 23.16 7.58
C THR A 193 15.11 22.90 6.33
N LEU A 194 14.60 23.95 5.67
CA LEU A 194 13.89 23.85 4.39
C LEU A 194 14.80 23.29 3.28
N MET A 195 16.05 23.77 3.18
CA MET A 195 17.02 23.25 2.21
C MET A 195 17.28 21.75 2.41
N LEU A 196 17.45 21.31 3.67
CA LEU A 196 17.60 19.89 4.01
C LEU A 196 16.35 19.07 3.67
N GLY A 197 15.16 19.65 3.87
CA GLY A 197 13.90 19.05 3.48
C GLY A 197 13.84 18.77 1.98
N TRP A 198 14.12 19.77 1.15
CA TRP A 198 14.17 19.63 -0.31
C TRP A 198 15.25 18.66 -0.79
N LEU A 199 16.44 18.69 -0.18
CA LEU A 199 17.49 17.71 -0.47
C LEU A 199 17.01 16.28 -0.17
N THR A 200 16.27 16.10 0.92
CA THR A 200 15.71 14.79 1.28
C THR A 200 14.62 14.34 0.30
N VAL A 201 13.82 15.27 -0.25
CA VAL A 201 12.88 14.97 -1.35
C VAL A 201 13.64 14.48 -2.58
N ALA A 202 14.71 15.18 -2.98
CA ALA A 202 15.54 14.77 -4.11
C ALA A 202 16.14 13.37 -3.90
N LEU A 203 16.64 13.10 -2.69
CA LEU A 203 17.15 11.78 -2.32
C LEU A 203 16.06 10.70 -2.35
N ALA A 204 14.78 11.02 -2.16
CA ALA A 204 13.71 10.03 -2.21
C ALA A 204 13.49 9.44 -3.62
N GLY A 205 14.05 10.07 -4.66
CA GLY A 205 14.03 9.58 -6.04
C GLY A 205 14.99 8.43 -6.34
N PHE A 206 15.90 8.09 -5.42
CA PHE A 206 16.84 6.96 -5.53
C PHE A 206 16.45 5.80 -4.59
#